data_AF-A0A950NF58-F1
#
_entry.id   AF-A0A950NF58-F1
#
_cell.length_a   1.000
_cell.length_b   1.000
_cell.length_c   1.000
_cell.angle_alpha   90.00
_cell.angle_beta   90.00
_cell.angle_gamma   90.00
#
_symmetry.space_group_name_H-M   'P 1'
#
loop_
_entity.id
_entity.type
_entity.pdbx_description
1 polymer ?
#
loop_
_entity_poly.entity_id
_entity_poly.type
_entity_poly.pdbx_seq_one_letter_code
_entity_poly.pdbx_strand_id
1 'polypeptide(L)'
;MNWCASFLAFIQLHPWKVVGLSGSIIFGLRFFLQWIASERARKSIIPVGFWECSLLGSVLTFSYFAFYRHDSVGVLITVLPMPLYARNLYFKYRELAHHRNERAKPVESIETMVER
;
A
#
# COMPACT_ATOMS: atom_id res chain seq x y z
N MET A 1 27.86 29.44 -14.53
CA MET A 1 28.16 28.74 -13.25
C MET A 1 26.88 28.63 -12.40
N ASN A 2 25.74 28.36 -13.03
CA ASN A 2 24.41 28.58 -12.42
C ASN A 2 23.63 27.26 -12.28
N TRP A 3 24.27 26.13 -12.62
CA TRP A 3 23.66 24.79 -12.56
C TRP A 3 23.21 24.44 -11.15
N CYS A 4 24.01 24.74 -10.11
CA CYS A 4 23.60 24.55 -8.72
C CYS A 4 22.40 25.42 -8.33
N ALA A 5 22.32 26.67 -8.81
CA ALA A 5 21.21 27.56 -8.50
C ALA A 5 19.91 27.12 -9.19
N SER A 6 19.98 26.65 -10.45
CA SER A 6 18.82 26.08 -11.16
C SER A 6 18.39 24.72 -10.58
N PHE A 7 19.33 23.91 -10.10
CA PHE A 7 19.06 22.65 -9.42
C PHE A 7 18.43 22.87 -8.04
N LEU A 8 18.89 23.87 -7.28
CA LEU A 8 18.28 24.29 -6.03
C LEU A 8 16.93 24.99 -6.24
N ALA A 9 16.75 25.74 -7.33
CA ALA A 9 15.46 26.32 -7.73
C ALA A 9 14.45 25.26 -8.20
N PHE A 10 14.92 24.13 -8.77
CA PHE A 10 14.08 22.97 -9.05
C PHE A 10 13.53 22.34 -7.75
N ILE A 11 14.34 22.37 -6.68
CA ILE A 11 14.01 21.96 -5.30
C ILE A 11 13.37 23.11 -4.52
N GLN A 12 12.71 24.09 -5.16
CA GLN A 12 11.73 24.93 -4.45
C GLN A 12 10.64 23.99 -3.90
N LEU A 13 10.79 23.63 -2.62
CA LEU A 13 9.98 22.69 -1.86
C LEU A 13 8.61 23.31 -1.63
N HIS A 14 7.77 23.21 -2.65
CA HIS A 14 6.35 23.53 -2.48
C HIS A 14 5.73 22.47 -1.56
N PRO A 15 4.83 22.84 -0.62
CA PRO A 15 4.18 21.88 0.28
C PRO A 15 3.57 20.68 -0.47
N TRP A 16 3.02 20.93 -1.65
CA TRP A 16 2.48 19.88 -2.52
C TRP A 16 3.54 18.92 -3.09
N LYS A 17 4.76 19.39 -3.39
CA LYS A 17 5.86 18.50 -3.81
C LYS A 17 6.27 17.55 -2.68
N VAL A 18 6.18 17.98 -1.42
CA VAL A 18 6.44 17.11 -0.25
C VAL A 18 5.41 15.99 -0.19
N VAL A 19 4.13 16.27 -0.49
CA VAL A 19 3.06 15.25 -0.57
C VAL A 19 3.31 14.26 -1.70
N GLY A 20 3.71 14.73 -2.89
CA GLY A 20 4.07 13.85 -4.00
C GLY A 20 5.30 12.99 -3.70
N LEU A 21 6.31 13.57 -3.04
CA LEU A 21 7.53 12.87 -2.66
C LEU A 21 7.27 11.83 -1.58
N SER A 22 6.48 12.16 -0.56
CA SER A 22 6.11 11.19 0.49
C SER A 22 5.30 10.03 -0.08
N GLY A 23 4.35 10.30 -0.98
CA GLY A 23 3.64 9.28 -1.75
C GLY A 23 4.58 8.38 -2.54
N SER A 24 5.57 8.95 -3.23
CA SER A 24 6.57 8.21 -4.00
C SER A 24 7.48 7.34 -3.11
N ILE A 25 7.88 7.85 -1.94
CA ILE A 25 8.68 7.11 -0.95
C ILE A 25 7.89 5.91 -0.43
N ILE A 26 6.62 6.09 -0.07
CA ILE A 26 5.73 5.00 0.37
C ILE A 26 5.56 3.96 -0.75
N PHE A 27 5.44 4.42 -1.99
CA PHE A 27 5.36 3.55 -3.16
C PHE A 27 6.64 2.75 -3.41
N GLY A 28 7.81 3.28 -3.05
CA GLY A 28 9.08 2.54 -3.06
C GLY A 28 9.18 1.56 -1.88
N LEU A 29 8.76 1.99 -0.69
CA LEU A 29 8.81 1.21 0.55
C LEU A 29 8.05 -0.11 0.44
N ARG A 30 7.01 -0.19 -0.39
CA ARG A 30 6.25 -1.43 -0.63
C ARG A 30 7.14 -2.60 -1.07
N PHE A 31 8.17 -2.34 -1.89
CA PHE A 31 9.10 -3.38 -2.35
C PHE A 31 10.05 -3.79 -1.24
N PHE A 32 10.45 -2.84 -0.41
CA PHE A 32 11.26 -3.12 0.77
C PHE A 32 10.51 -4.00 1.78
N LEU A 33 9.23 -3.69 2.04
CA LEU A 33 8.36 -4.52 2.87
C LEU A 33 8.14 -5.92 2.29
N GLN A 34 7.94 -6.01 0.97
CA GLN A 34 7.81 -7.30 0.29
C GLN A 34 9.10 -8.11 0.39
N TRP A 35 10.25 -7.49 0.19
CA TRP A 35 11.54 -8.15 0.32
C TRP A 35 11.76 -8.70 1.73
N ILE A 36 11.58 -7.87 2.76
CA ILE A 36 11.73 -8.30 4.17
C ILE A 36 10.77 -9.46 4.49
N ALA A 37 9.51 -9.36 4.06
CA ALA A 37 8.53 -10.43 4.30
C ALA A 37 8.91 -11.73 3.57
N SER A 38 9.36 -11.62 2.33
CA SER A 38 9.80 -12.76 1.51
C SER A 38 11.03 -13.44 2.10
N GLU A 39 12.01 -12.65 2.55
CA GLU A 39 13.25 -13.15 3.17
C GLU A 39 12.93 -13.91 4.47
N ARG A 40 12.09 -13.33 5.32
CA ARG A 40 11.68 -13.94 6.59
C ARG A 40 10.88 -15.24 6.38
N ALA A 41 10.11 -15.33 5.30
CA ALA A 41 9.30 -16.51 4.98
C ALA A 41 10.02 -17.53 4.07
N ARG A 42 11.19 -17.19 3.51
CA ARG A 42 11.89 -17.91 2.41
C ARG A 42 10.97 -18.34 1.25
N LYS A 43 9.93 -17.56 1.00
CA LYS A 43 8.90 -17.83 -0.01
C LYS A 43 8.49 -16.50 -0.62
N SER A 44 8.19 -16.50 -1.93
CA SER A 44 7.66 -15.32 -2.61
C SER A 44 6.23 -15.04 -2.13
N ILE A 45 6.12 -14.30 -1.02
CA ILE A 45 4.85 -13.92 -0.42
C ILE A 45 4.62 -12.42 -0.57
N ILE A 46 3.38 -12.04 -0.85
CA ILE A 46 2.97 -10.63 -0.89
C ILE A 46 2.37 -10.28 0.47
N PRO A 47 3.04 -9.47 1.31
CA PRO A 47 2.52 -9.13 2.63
C PRO A 47 1.23 -8.31 2.56
N VAL A 48 0.49 -8.21 3.66
CA VAL A 48 -0.70 -7.32 3.75
C VAL A 48 -0.27 -5.86 3.59
N GLY A 49 0.82 -5.46 4.26
CA GLY A 49 1.38 -4.11 4.19
C GLY A 49 1.77 -3.65 2.78
N PHE A 50 2.01 -4.57 1.84
CA PHE A 50 2.20 -4.20 0.43
C PHE A 50 0.97 -3.49 -0.15
N TRP A 51 -0.22 -4.02 0.13
CA TRP A 51 -1.48 -3.48 -0.39
C TRP A 51 -1.86 -2.17 0.31
N GLU A 52 -1.58 -2.07 1.61
CA GLU A 52 -1.80 -0.85 2.41
C GLU A 52 -0.88 0.28 1.92
N CYS A 53 0.42 0.02 1.75
CA CYS A 53 1.36 1.00 1.22
C CYS A 53 1.03 1.39 -0.23
N SER A 54 0.60 0.45 -1.07
CA SER A 54 0.17 0.76 -2.43
C SER A 54 -1.04 1.68 -2.47
N LEU A 55 -2.05 1.43 -1.64
CA LEU A 55 -3.24 2.29 -1.56
C LEU A 55 -2.88 3.69 -1.05
N LEU A 56 -2.14 3.76 0.07
CA LEU A 56 -1.71 5.04 0.67
C LEU A 56 -0.80 5.85 -0.26
N GLY A 57 0.20 5.20 -0.86
CA GLY A 57 1.10 5.83 -1.82
C GLY A 57 0.36 6.35 -3.04
N SER A 58 -0.62 5.59 -3.57
CA SER A 58 -1.48 6.05 -4.66
C SER A 58 -2.34 7.24 -4.27
N VAL A 59 -2.94 7.29 -3.06
CA VAL A 59 -3.74 8.45 -2.61
C VAL A 59 -2.91 9.72 -2.55
N LEU A 60 -1.72 9.64 -1.97
CA LEU A 60 -0.81 10.79 -1.83
C LEU A 60 -0.31 11.28 -3.18
N THR A 61 0.11 10.35 -4.04
CA THR A 61 0.62 10.67 -5.38
C THR A 61 -0.49 11.20 -6.29
N PHE A 62 -1.70 10.64 -6.20
CA PHE A 62 -2.88 11.14 -6.89
C PHE A 62 -3.22 12.57 -6.45
N SER A 63 -3.18 12.84 -5.15
CA SER A 63 -3.44 14.20 -4.62
C SER A 63 -2.43 15.21 -5.18
N TYR A 64 -1.16 14.84 -5.29
CA TYR A 64 -0.16 15.70 -5.95
C TYR A 64 -0.47 15.95 -7.43
N PHE A 65 -0.76 14.90 -8.20
CA PHE A 65 -1.02 15.05 -9.64
C PHE A 65 -2.34 15.78 -9.93
N ALA A 66 -3.38 15.55 -9.13
CA ALA A 66 -4.70 16.14 -9.29
C ALA A 66 -4.73 17.63 -8.94
N PHE A 67 -4.09 18.04 -7.84
CA PHE A 67 -4.18 19.41 -7.33
C PHE A 67 -3.03 20.34 -7.76
N TYR A 68 -1.85 19.80 -8.05
CA TYR A 68 -0.68 20.65 -8.35
C TYR A 68 -0.23 20.56 -9.80
N ARG A 69 -0.13 19.36 -10.36
CA ARG A 69 0.42 19.17 -11.72
C ARG A 69 -0.66 19.29 -12.81
N HIS A 70 -1.94 19.04 -12.48
CA HIS A 70 -3.05 18.92 -13.43
C HIS A 70 -2.71 18.04 -14.65
N ASP A 71 -1.93 16.99 -14.42
CA ASP A 71 -1.47 16.09 -15.46
C ASP A 71 -2.38 14.88 -15.55
N SER A 72 -3.16 14.82 -16.62
CA SER A 72 -4.13 13.75 -16.85
C SER A 72 -3.48 12.37 -16.93
N VAL A 73 -2.25 12.26 -17.46
CA VAL A 73 -1.55 10.98 -17.59
C VAL A 73 -1.07 10.50 -16.22
N GLY A 74 -0.51 11.41 -15.41
CA GLY A 74 -0.08 11.13 -14.03
C GLY A 74 -1.25 10.72 -13.13
N VAL A 75 -2.41 11.35 -13.31
CA VAL A 75 -3.64 10.98 -12.62
C VAL A 75 -4.12 9.58 -13.06
N LEU A 76 -4.25 9.34 -14.36
CA LEU A 76 -4.76 8.06 -14.86
C LEU A 76 -3.91 6.88 -14.39
N ILE A 77 -2.58 6.98 -14.51
CA ILE A 77 -1.69 5.88 -14.15
C ILE A 77 -1.71 5.58 -12.64
N THR A 78 -1.98 6.60 -11.81
CA THR A 78 -2.05 6.44 -10.34
C THR A 78 -3.41 5.89 -9.89
N VAL A 79 -4.50 6.30 -10.55
CA VAL A 79 -5.88 5.90 -10.22
C VAL A 79 -6.23 4.52 -10.78
N LEU A 80 -5.72 4.16 -11.95
CA LEU A 80 -6.04 2.87 -12.60
C LEU A 80 -5.81 1.64 -11.69
N PRO A 81 -4.70 1.52 -10.94
CA PRO A 81 -4.48 0.36 -10.08
C PRO A 81 -5.14 0.47 -8.69
N MET A 82 -5.66 1.64 -8.29
CA MET A 82 -6.26 1.87 -6.97
C MET A 82 -7.40 0.90 -6.64
N PRO A 83 -8.39 0.67 -7.53
CA PRO A 83 -9.46 -0.29 -7.29
C PRO A 83 -8.94 -1.72 -7.10
N LEU A 84 -7.85 -2.08 -7.79
CA LEU A 84 -7.23 -3.39 -7.66
C LEU A 84 -6.61 -3.57 -6.26
N TYR A 85 -5.94 -2.53 -5.75
CA TYR A 85 -5.37 -2.53 -4.40
C TYR A 85 -6.47 -2.61 -3.33
N ALA A 86 -7.54 -1.81 -3.48
CA ALA A 86 -8.67 -1.83 -2.55
C ALA A 86 -9.38 -3.19 -2.52
N ARG A 87 -9.64 -3.79 -3.69
CA ARG A 87 -10.26 -5.13 -3.80
C ARG A 87 -9.39 -6.22 -3.15
N ASN A 88 -8.09 -6.21 -3.42
CA ASN A 88 -7.18 -7.20 -2.86
C ASN A 88 -7.04 -7.06 -1.34
N LEU A 89 -7.03 -5.82 -0.84
CA LEU A 89 -7.02 -5.54 0.59
C LEU A 89 -8.32 -6.00 1.26
N TYR A 90 -9.47 -5.76 0.63
CA TYR A 90 -10.76 -6.24 1.09
C TYR A 90 -10.81 -7.77 1.23
N PHE A 91 -10.35 -8.52 0.21
CA PHE A 91 -10.32 -9.98 0.30
C PHE A 91 -9.43 -10.48 1.43
N LYS A 92 -8.25 -9.87 1.60
CA LYS A 92 -7.33 -10.23 2.69
C LYS A 92 -7.92 -9.98 4.07
N TYR A 93 -8.58 -8.84 4.29
CA TYR A 93 -9.23 -8.59 5.59
C TYR A 93 -10.39 -9.55 5.84
N ARG A 94 -11.16 -9.90 4.80
CA ARG A 94 -12.25 -10.88 4.93
C ARG A 94 -11.72 -12.27 5.29
N GLU A 95 -10.63 -12.71 4.66
CA GLU A 95 -9.95 -13.96 4.97
C GLU A 95 -9.44 -14.00 6.41
N LEU A 96 -8.79 -12.92 6.86
CA LEU A 96 -8.34 -12.79 8.25
C LEU A 96 -9.50 -12.83 9.25
N ALA A 97 -10.63 -12.20 8.93
CA ALA A 97 -11.83 -12.25 9.76
C ALA A 97 -12.43 -13.66 9.85
N HIS A 98 -12.46 -14.39 8.72
CA HIS A 98 -12.96 -15.77 8.68
C HIS A 98 -12.12 -16.70 9.56
N HIS A 99 -10.79 -16.67 9.41
CA HIS A 99 -9.89 -17.49 10.23
C HIS A 99 -9.88 -17.12 11.71
N ARG A 100 -10.21 -15.86 12.04
CA ARG A 100 -10.42 -15.45 13.44
C ARG A 100 -11.67 -16.11 14.02
N ASN A 101 -12.77 -16.13 13.25
CA ASN A 101 -14.02 -16.76 13.67
C ASN A 101 -13.91 -18.28 13.79
N GLU A 102 -13.16 -18.94 12.90
CA GLU A 102 -12.90 -20.39 12.98
C GLU A 102 -12.09 -20.75 14.23
N ARG A 103 -11.07 -19.95 14.58
CA ARG A 103 -10.27 -20.14 15.80
C ARG A 103 -11.00 -19.75 17.09
N ALA A 104 -12.04 -18.92 16.99
CA ALA A 104 -12.85 -18.48 18.12
C ALA A 104 -14.02 -19.43 18.45
N LYS A 105 -14.28 -20.45 17.61
CA LYS A 105 -15.19 -21.53 18.00
C LYS A 105 -14.62 -22.22 19.24
N PRO A 106 -15.34 -22.25 20.37
CA PRO A 106 -14.87 -22.96 21.56
C PRO A 106 -14.66 -24.44 21.21
N VAL A 107 -13.63 -25.06 21.80
CA VAL A 107 -13.31 -26.49 21.69
C VAL A 107 -14.52 -27.39 22.01
N GLU A 108 -15.55 -26.83 22.63
CA GLU A 108 -16.88 -27.37 22.90
C GLU A 108 -17.57 -28.01 21.67
N SER A 109 -17.35 -27.52 20.44
CA SER A 109 -17.89 -28.19 19.23
C SER A 109 -17.15 -29.48 18.84
N ILE A 110 -15.93 -29.67 19.33
CA ILE A 110 -15.15 -30.91 19.17
C ILE A 110 -15.52 -31.88 20.29
N GLU A 111 -15.67 -31.41 21.53
CA GLU A 111 -16.11 -32.25 22.66
C GLU A 111 -17.52 -32.82 22.44
N THR A 112 -18.47 -32.02 21.95
CA THR A 112 -19.82 -32.49 21.60
C THR A 112 -19.86 -33.44 20.38
N MET A 113 -18.80 -33.50 19.59
CA MET A 113 -18.63 -34.44 18.46
C MET A 113 -17.87 -35.71 18.87
N VAL A 114 -17.19 -35.69 20.02
CA VAL A 114 -16.51 -36.84 20.65
C VAL A 114 -17.44 -37.57 21.64
N GLU A 115 -18.40 -36.86 22.25
CA GLU A 115 -19.42 -37.43 23.15
C GLU A 115 -20.61 -38.09 22.42
N ARG A 116 -20.69 -38.01 21.09
CA ARG A 116 -21.70 -38.71 20.27
C ARG A 116 -21.10 -39.88 19.53
#